data_AF-A0A3D5VKG5-F1
#
_entry.id   AF-A0A3D5VKG5-F1
#
_cell.length_a   1.000
_cell.length_b   1.000
_cell.length_c   1.000
_cell.angle_alpha   90.00
_cell.angle_beta   90.00
_cell.angle_gamma   90.00
#
_symmetry.space_group_name_H-M   'P 1'
#
loop_
_entity.id
_entity.type
_entity.pdbx_description
1 polymer ?
#
loop_
_entity_poly.entity_id
_entity_poly.type
_entity_poly.pdbx_seq_one_letter_code
_entity_poly.pdbx_strand_id
1 'polypeptide(L)' 'MKLISWNVNGLRACLNKDFLEFFQEADSDIFCL' A
#
# COMPACT_ATOMS: atom_id res chain seq x y z
N MET A 1 15.77 -2.70 -3.66
CA MET A 1 15.34 -1.35 -3.24
C MET A 1 14.19 -0.87 -4.11
N LYS A 2 12.97 -1.17 -3.68
CA LYS A 2 11.68 -0.86 -4.29
C LYS A 2 10.91 0.07 -3.37
N LEU A 3 10.57 1.24 -3.87
CA LEU A 3 9.80 2.26 -3.14
C LEU A 3 8.45 2.45 -3.81
N ILE A 4 7.38 2.37 -3.02
CA ILE A 4 6.02 2.62 -3.48
C ILE A 4 5.49 3.86 -2.78
N SER A 5 5.04 4.82 -3.57
CA SER A 5 4.34 6.01 -3.08
C SER A 5 2.94 5.99 -3.66
N TRP A 6 1.94 5.87 -2.80
CA TRP A 6 0.55 5.77 -3.22
C TRP A 6 -0.35 6.56 -2.27
N ASN A 7 -0.89 7.69 -2.76
CA ASN A 7 -1.99 8.35 -2.09
C ASN A 7 -3.25 7.47 -2.12
N VAL A 8 -3.57 6.87 -0.97
CA VAL A 8 -4.70 5.95 -0.82
C VAL A 8 -6.04 6.63 -0.55
N ASN A 9 -6.08 7.96 -0.48
CA ASN A 9 -7.27 8.76 -0.14
C ASN A 9 -7.94 8.31 1.19
N GLY A 10 -7.12 7.92 2.17
CA GLY A 10 -7.53 7.50 3.50
C GLY A 10 -7.24 6.03 3.78
N LEU A 11 -6.32 5.78 4.72
CA LEU A 11 -5.85 4.43 5.06
C LEU A 11 -6.99 3.47 5.45
N ARG A 12 -7.93 3.90 6.29
CA ARG A 12 -9.06 3.06 6.69
C ARG A 12 -9.97 2.67 5.52
N ALA A 13 -10.11 3.54 4.52
CA ALA A 13 -10.97 3.29 3.37
C ALA A 13 -10.32 2.33 2.37
N CYS A 14 -9.00 2.36 2.21
CA CYS A 14 -8.29 1.45 1.30
C CYS A 14 -8.14 0.03 1.84
N LEU A 15 -8.21 -0.18 3.17
CA LEU A 15 -8.19 -1.54 3.75
C LEU A 15 -9.33 -2.43 3.24
N ASN A 16 -10.47 -1.85 2.87
CA ASN A 16 -11.61 -2.58 2.28
C ASN A 16 -11.48 -2.78 0.75
N LYS A 17 -10.32 -2.45 0.16
CA LYS A 17 -10.06 -2.45 -1.28
C LYS A 17 -8.75 -3.19 -1.59
N ASP A 18 -8.57 -4.36 -0.98
CA ASP A 18 -7.44 -5.27 -1.22
C ASP A 18 -6.06 -4.66 -0.95
N PHE A 19 -6.00 -3.51 -0.26
CA PHE A 19 -4.74 -2.84 0.04
C PHE A 19 -3.79 -3.74 0.83
N LEU A 20 -4.31 -4.54 1.77
CA LEU A 20 -3.51 -5.47 2.57
C LEU A 20 -2.90 -6.60 1.71
N GLU A 21 -3.66 -7.09 0.72
CA GLU A 21 -3.22 -8.14 -0.19
C GLU A 21 -2.13 -7.58 -1.12
N PHE A 22 -2.37 -6.42 -1.72
CA PHE A 22 -1.34 -5.70 -2.48
C PHE A 22 -0.10 -5.40 -1.64
N PHE A 23 -0.26 -4.94 -0.39
CA PHE A 23 0.86 -4.59 0.49
C PHE A 23 1.76 -5.80 0.77
N GLN A 24 1.18 -6.99 0.94
CA GLN A 24 1.92 -8.24 1.15
C GLN A 24 2.61 -8.72 -0.14
N GLU A 25 1.92 -8.67 -1.27
CA GLU A 25 2.46 -9.13 -2.56
C GLU A 25 3.48 -8.16 -3.17
N ALA A 26 3.39 -6.87 -2.85
CA ALA A 26 4.19 -5.84 -3.46
C ALA A 26 5.67 -5.89 -3.06
N ASP A 27 6.04 -6.58 -1.97
CA ASP A 27 7.43 -6.80 -1.54
C ASP A 27 8.30 -5.54 -1.66
N SER A 28 7.80 -4.42 -1.12
CA SER A 28 8.52 -3.15 -1.19
C SER A 28 9.44 -2.99 0.02
N ASP A 29 10.60 -2.38 -0.20
CA ASP A 29 11.48 -2.00 0.89
C ASP A 29 10.93 -0.78 1.67
N ILE A 30 10.20 0.13 1.00
CA ILE A 30 9.62 1.34 1.61
C ILE A 30 8.26 1.68 0.99
N PHE A 31 7.27 1.96 1.84
CA PHE A 31 5.96 2.51 1.46
C PHE A 31 5.77 3.95 1.97
N CYS A 32 5.27 4.82 1.10
CA CYS A 32 4.72 6.13 1.43
C CYS A 32 3.23 6.15 1.03
N LEU A 33 2.35 6.58 1.94
CA LEU A 33 0.89 6.51 1.80
C LEU A 33 0.23 7.89 1.82
#